data_AF-O31935-F1
#
_entry.id   AF-O31935-F1
#
_cell.length_a   1.000
_cell.length_b   1.000
_cell.length_c   1.000
_cell.angle_alpha   90.00
_cell.angle_beta   90.00
_cell.angle_gamma   90.00
#
_symmetry.space_group_name_H-M   'P 1'
#
loop_
_entity.id
_entity.type
_entity.pdbx_description
1 polymer ?
#
loop_
_entity_poly.entity_id
_entity_poly.type
_entity_poly.pdbx_seq_one_letter_code
_entity_poly.pdbx_strand_id
1 'polypeptide(L)'
;MDLYRKAKRLKKELSKHEEINDSLKELAFDIFKELTVKPEFIDKNTNDVIGEEKINTSTFSNKERLDILIEWTIEIDPILSFIIDKCDIPIERTGGDDLDAFMENVYTEYIEELHKLPNRKSFDSSKITKIESFAQQITKTIELYLDGYVHLAYAEFDKGMNIFSEEVNIEELLLYNIDSIRIPCKFFRMRTSNTEVFSKDDMFHIPFEKRGIIRTNRFSIPGFPCLYLGSSSLVCWEELGRPDLNTTYTSVFHLEDEDIKILDLSVSPTELADNLKKFFEITFRRKIYKFNAYFMTWILISACLIRVKKQKDIFKPEYIIPQFLLEWVKQTESSEYWGICYLSSKINRQTIENYKLYKNYAIPVRQRKDSGHCSLLGETFQISDPVAWETFQSHKDSPESLPIKNPLFPETEGTHHDYHKTELGRLEAFLIRYRSVVKDQL
;
A
#
# COMPACT_ATOMS: atom_id res chain seq x y z
N MET A 1 16.63 -24.54 9.82
CA MET A 1 18.05 -24.93 9.62
C MET A 1 18.22 -26.05 8.58
N ASP A 2 17.27 -26.98 8.47
CA ASP A 2 17.38 -28.13 7.56
C ASP A 2 17.25 -27.76 6.07
N LEU A 3 16.22 -26.99 5.71
CA LEU A 3 16.01 -26.44 4.35
C LEU A 3 17.26 -25.79 3.75
N TYR A 4 17.95 -24.95 4.52
CA TYR A 4 19.19 -24.31 4.08
C TYR A 4 20.30 -25.32 3.74
N ARG A 5 20.43 -26.39 4.53
CA ARG A 5 21.39 -27.47 4.25
C ARG A 5 20.98 -28.26 3.01
N LYS A 6 19.69 -28.56 2.84
CA LYS A 6 19.16 -29.22 1.63
C LYS A 6 19.42 -28.37 0.38
N ALA A 7 19.12 -27.08 0.41
CA ALA A 7 19.37 -26.17 -0.72
C ALA A 7 20.87 -26.04 -1.05
N LYS A 8 21.75 -25.94 -0.04
CA LYS A 8 23.20 -25.97 -0.26
C LYS A 8 23.70 -27.30 -0.82
N ARG A 9 23.13 -28.43 -0.37
CA ARG A 9 23.43 -29.76 -0.92
C ARG A 9 22.99 -29.82 -2.38
N LEU A 10 21.78 -29.38 -2.70
CA LEU A 10 21.28 -29.34 -4.07
C LEU A 10 22.18 -28.49 -4.96
N LYS A 11 22.57 -27.28 -4.51
CA LYS A 11 23.52 -26.41 -5.23
C LYS A 11 24.86 -27.09 -5.48
N LYS A 12 25.41 -27.77 -4.47
CA LYS A 12 26.69 -28.49 -4.58
C LYS A 12 26.60 -29.65 -5.57
N GLU A 13 25.55 -30.46 -5.49
CA GLU A 13 25.38 -31.59 -6.39
C GLU A 13 25.09 -31.14 -7.83
N LEU A 14 24.29 -30.09 -8.03
CA LEU A 14 24.04 -29.50 -9.34
C LEU A 14 25.31 -28.96 -10.04
N SER A 15 26.33 -28.59 -9.27
CA SER A 15 27.64 -28.17 -9.80
C SER A 15 28.55 -29.33 -10.23
N LYS A 16 28.26 -30.56 -9.79
CA LYS A 16 29.07 -31.76 -10.07
C LYS A 16 28.55 -32.58 -11.25
N HIS A 17 27.24 -32.52 -11.50
CA HIS A 17 26.59 -33.30 -12.55
C HIS A 17 26.36 -32.42 -13.78
N GLU A 18 26.71 -32.91 -14.97
CA GLU A 18 26.38 -32.23 -16.24
C GLU A 18 24.88 -32.30 -16.55
N GLU A 19 24.22 -33.40 -16.16
CA GLU A 19 22.79 -33.65 -16.39
C GLU A 19 21.97 -33.71 -15.09
N ILE A 20 20.69 -33.32 -15.18
CA ILE A 20 19.76 -33.35 -14.04
C ILE A 20 19.17 -34.75 -13.88
N ASN A 21 19.75 -35.53 -12.98
CA ASN A 21 19.24 -36.85 -12.61
C ASN A 21 18.01 -36.79 -11.68
N ASP A 22 17.34 -37.92 -11.52
CA ASP A 22 16.10 -37.98 -10.73
C ASP A 22 16.32 -37.71 -9.24
N SER A 23 17.49 -38.04 -8.68
CA SER A 23 17.82 -37.72 -7.29
C SER A 23 17.86 -36.21 -7.03
N LEU A 24 18.35 -35.41 -8.00
CA LEU A 24 18.33 -33.94 -7.90
C LEU A 24 16.91 -33.40 -7.96
N LYS A 25 16.06 -33.95 -8.84
CA LYS A 25 14.64 -33.57 -8.96
C LYS A 25 13.86 -33.91 -7.68
N GLU A 26 14.11 -35.08 -7.10
CA GLU A 26 13.51 -35.51 -5.83
C GLU A 26 13.93 -34.59 -4.69
N LEU A 27 15.22 -34.27 -4.56
CA LEU A 27 15.70 -33.34 -3.53
C LEU A 27 15.11 -31.94 -3.71
N ALA A 28 14.99 -31.44 -4.94
CA ALA A 28 14.35 -30.17 -5.23
C ALA A 28 12.86 -30.17 -4.88
N PHE A 29 12.13 -31.22 -5.26
CA PHE A 29 10.72 -31.34 -4.89
C PHE A 29 10.54 -31.46 -3.37
N ASP A 30 11.45 -32.13 -2.68
CA ASP A 30 11.43 -32.21 -1.22
C ASP A 30 11.63 -30.84 -0.55
N ILE A 31 12.60 -30.05 -1.03
CA ILE A 31 12.79 -28.67 -0.61
C ILE A 31 11.52 -27.85 -0.85
N PHE A 32 10.94 -27.93 -2.05
CA PHE A 32 9.74 -27.17 -2.40
C PHE A 32 8.56 -27.45 -1.45
N LYS A 33 8.32 -28.72 -1.09
CA LYS A 33 7.25 -29.09 -0.16
C LYS A 33 7.45 -28.52 1.24
N GLU A 34 8.70 -28.39 1.69
CA GLU A 34 9.04 -27.93 3.03
C GLU A 34 9.08 -26.40 3.16
N LEU A 35 9.14 -25.66 2.06
CA LEU A 35 9.13 -24.20 2.09
C LEU A 35 7.87 -23.66 2.79
N THR A 36 8.07 -22.66 3.65
CA THR A 36 6.97 -21.98 4.35
C THR A 36 6.25 -21.06 3.39
N VAL A 37 7.00 -20.33 2.56
CA VAL A 37 6.48 -19.48 1.49
C VAL A 37 7.01 -20.01 0.17
N LYS A 38 6.12 -20.52 -0.69
CA LYS A 38 6.52 -21.19 -1.95
C LYS A 38 6.54 -20.22 -3.12
N PRO A 39 7.55 -20.28 -4.01
CA PRO A 39 7.52 -19.52 -5.26
C PRO A 39 6.48 -20.13 -6.21
N GLU A 40 5.90 -19.30 -7.06
CA GLU A 40 5.08 -19.77 -8.18
C GLU A 40 5.97 -20.03 -9.40
N PHE A 41 5.61 -21.05 -10.17
CA PHE A 41 6.29 -21.40 -11.42
C PHE A 41 5.33 -21.27 -12.59
N ILE A 42 5.83 -20.88 -13.76
CA ILE A 42 5.05 -20.59 -14.97
C ILE A 42 5.16 -21.77 -15.94
N ASP A 43 4.04 -22.19 -16.50
CA ASP A 43 4.02 -23.12 -17.63
C ASP A 43 4.50 -22.39 -18.88
N LYS A 44 5.64 -22.83 -19.44
CA LYS A 44 6.25 -22.18 -20.62
C LYS A 44 5.37 -22.28 -21.89
N ASN A 45 4.37 -23.16 -21.91
CA ASN A 45 3.46 -23.31 -23.05
C ASN A 45 2.25 -22.37 -22.96
N THR A 46 1.70 -22.16 -21.77
CA THR A 46 0.49 -21.34 -21.59
C THR A 46 0.77 -19.94 -21.04
N ASN A 47 1.95 -19.71 -20.48
CA ASN A 47 2.32 -18.53 -19.67
C ASN A 47 1.44 -18.35 -18.42
N ASP A 48 0.77 -19.41 -17.96
CA ASP A 48 0.00 -19.38 -16.71
C ASP A 48 0.81 -19.93 -15.54
N VAL A 49 0.41 -19.53 -14.33
CA VAL A 49 0.95 -20.10 -13.09
C VAL A 49 0.54 -21.56 -12.97
N ILE A 50 1.51 -22.43 -12.71
CA ILE A 50 1.30 -23.85 -12.40
C ILE A 50 0.74 -23.92 -10.97
N GLY A 51 -0.48 -24.45 -10.83
CA GLY A 51 -1.07 -24.70 -9.53
C GLY A 51 -0.16 -25.56 -8.65
N GLU A 52 -0.09 -25.24 -7.34
CA GLU A 52 0.80 -25.93 -6.39
C GLU A 52 0.58 -27.45 -6.41
N GLU A 53 -0.66 -27.89 -6.61
CA GLU A 53 -1.06 -29.31 -6.69
C GLU A 53 -0.48 -30.05 -7.91
N LYS A 54 -0.05 -29.30 -8.94
CA LYS A 54 0.57 -29.85 -10.16
C LYS A 54 2.08 -29.85 -10.07
N ILE A 55 2.69 -29.16 -9.11
CA ILE A 55 4.14 -29.16 -8.93
C ILE A 55 4.59 -30.56 -8.51
N ASN A 56 5.56 -31.11 -9.26
CA ASN A 56 6.11 -32.43 -9.00
C ASN A 56 7.59 -32.47 -9.44
N THR A 57 8.23 -33.65 -9.36
CA THR A 57 9.65 -33.81 -9.72
C THR A 57 9.96 -33.37 -11.16
N SER A 58 9.03 -33.53 -12.11
CA SER A 58 9.23 -33.12 -13.51
C SER A 58 9.37 -31.61 -13.67
N THR A 59 8.73 -30.80 -12.79
CA THR A 59 8.85 -29.34 -12.75
C THR A 59 10.31 -28.90 -12.64
N PHE A 60 11.12 -29.69 -11.92
CA PHE A 60 12.53 -29.44 -11.64
C PHE A 60 13.50 -30.13 -12.60
N SER A 61 13.04 -30.52 -13.79
CA SER A 61 13.89 -31.07 -14.86
C SER A 61 14.72 -30.01 -15.59
N ASN A 62 14.56 -28.74 -15.23
CA ASN A 62 15.26 -27.61 -15.83
C ASN A 62 16.23 -26.98 -14.80
N LYS A 63 17.48 -26.74 -15.21
CA LYS A 63 18.54 -26.17 -14.38
C LYS A 63 18.18 -24.79 -13.83
N GLU A 64 17.54 -23.95 -14.63
CA GLU A 64 17.06 -22.62 -14.25
C GLU A 64 16.09 -22.70 -13.07
N ARG A 65 15.14 -23.64 -13.10
CA ARG A 65 14.18 -23.83 -11.99
C ARG A 65 14.83 -24.37 -10.73
N LEU A 66 15.86 -25.23 -10.87
CA LEU A 66 16.67 -25.65 -9.72
C LEU A 66 17.42 -24.47 -9.11
N ASP A 67 18.05 -23.63 -9.95
CA ASP A 67 18.75 -22.42 -9.50
C ASP A 67 17.79 -21.44 -8.80
N ILE A 68 16.59 -21.22 -9.37
CA ILE A 68 15.53 -20.40 -8.78
C ILE A 68 15.13 -20.94 -7.41
N LEU A 69 14.84 -22.24 -7.30
CA LEU A 69 14.42 -22.85 -6.03
C LEU A 69 15.52 -22.71 -4.97
N ILE A 70 16.79 -22.92 -5.34
CA ILE A 70 17.93 -22.75 -4.45
C ILE A 70 18.02 -21.31 -3.95
N GLU A 71 17.95 -20.32 -4.87
CA GLU A 71 18.04 -18.91 -4.51
C GLU A 71 16.86 -18.48 -3.64
N TRP A 72 15.64 -18.88 -4.00
CA TRP A 72 14.44 -18.65 -3.21
C TRP A 72 14.58 -19.19 -1.79
N THR A 73 14.97 -20.45 -1.64
CA THR A 73 15.10 -21.13 -0.34
C THR A 73 16.15 -20.45 0.56
N ILE A 74 17.23 -19.93 -0.03
CA ILE A 74 18.35 -19.38 0.72
C ILE A 74 18.18 -17.89 1.01
N GLU A 75 17.76 -17.10 0.02
CA GLU A 75 17.76 -15.64 0.05
C GLU A 75 16.37 -15.04 0.32
N ILE A 76 15.28 -15.71 -0.05
CA ILE A 76 13.94 -15.09 -0.08
C ILE A 76 13.01 -15.67 0.99
N ASP A 77 12.84 -16.99 1.06
CA ASP A 77 11.89 -17.65 1.97
C ASP A 77 12.05 -17.22 3.44
N PRO A 78 13.27 -17.19 4.04
CA PRO A 78 13.41 -16.74 5.43
C PRO A 78 12.95 -15.30 5.67
N ILE A 79 13.17 -14.41 4.68
CA ILE A 79 12.81 -13.00 4.77
C ILE A 79 11.31 -12.82 4.57
N LEU A 80 10.72 -13.51 3.57
CA LEU A 80 9.28 -13.46 3.34
C LEU A 80 8.49 -14.07 4.51
N SER A 81 8.97 -15.16 5.10
CA SER A 81 8.35 -15.71 6.31
C SER A 81 8.34 -14.69 7.45
N PHE A 82 9.45 -13.98 7.66
CA PHE A 82 9.50 -12.89 8.64
C PHE A 82 8.51 -11.77 8.30
N ILE A 83 8.44 -11.33 7.05
CA ILE A 83 7.54 -10.24 6.63
C ILE A 83 6.08 -10.64 6.87
N ILE A 84 5.68 -11.86 6.51
CA ILE A 84 4.31 -12.33 6.70
C ILE A 84 3.96 -12.47 8.19
N ASP A 85 4.90 -12.94 9.01
CA ASP A 85 4.64 -13.21 10.45
C ASP A 85 4.76 -11.96 11.33
N LYS A 86 5.70 -11.06 11.03
CA LYS A 86 6.10 -9.95 11.91
C LYS A 86 5.73 -8.56 11.41
N CYS A 87 5.38 -8.40 10.13
CA CYS A 87 5.09 -7.09 9.56
C CYS A 87 3.58 -6.81 9.40
N ASP A 88 2.70 -7.52 10.09
CA ASP A 88 1.25 -7.37 9.87
C ASP A 88 0.73 -5.95 10.15
N ILE A 89 -0.23 -5.52 9.33
CA ILE A 89 -0.86 -4.18 9.38
C ILE A 89 -2.35 -4.27 9.02
N PRO A 90 -3.22 -3.40 9.57
CA PRO A 90 -2.93 -2.32 10.52
C PRO A 90 -2.64 -2.84 11.94
N ILE A 91 -1.79 -2.11 12.68
CA ILE A 91 -1.46 -2.47 14.07
C ILE A 91 -2.64 -2.17 15.00
N GLU A 92 -2.96 -3.11 15.89
CA GLU A 92 -3.94 -2.95 16.95
C GLU A 92 -3.27 -2.79 18.31
N ARG A 93 -3.59 -1.67 19.00
CA ARG A 93 -3.09 -1.42 20.35
C ARG A 93 -3.74 -2.37 21.35
N THR A 94 -2.98 -3.36 21.81
CA THR A 94 -3.35 -4.22 22.93
C THR A 94 -2.88 -3.56 24.24
N GLY A 95 -3.64 -3.74 25.33
CA GLY A 95 -3.23 -3.26 26.65
C GLY A 95 -3.56 -1.80 27.00
N GLY A 96 -2.94 -1.30 28.08
CA GLY A 96 -3.20 -0.01 28.71
C GLY A 96 -2.17 1.08 28.44
N ASP A 97 -1.06 0.72 27.79
CA ASP A 97 0.10 1.60 27.60
C ASP A 97 -0.24 2.81 26.72
N ASP A 98 0.46 3.92 26.95
CA ASP A 98 0.40 5.07 26.06
C ASP A 98 1.09 4.76 24.72
N LEU A 99 0.89 5.61 23.71
CA LEU A 99 1.22 5.26 22.34
C LEU A 99 2.73 5.09 22.13
N ASP A 100 3.54 5.95 22.72
CA ASP A 100 5.00 5.89 22.70
C ASP A 100 5.53 4.57 23.26
N ALA A 101 5.11 4.20 24.49
CA ALA A 101 5.51 2.95 25.13
C ALA A 101 5.02 1.71 24.36
N PHE A 102 3.79 1.76 23.83
CA PHE A 102 3.28 0.68 22.97
C PHE A 102 4.14 0.51 21.71
N MET A 103 4.48 1.60 21.03
CA MET A 103 5.30 1.54 19.80
C MET A 103 6.75 1.14 20.08
N GLU A 104 7.31 1.55 21.22
CA GLU A 104 8.63 1.10 21.67
C GLU A 104 8.68 -0.42 21.85
N ASN A 105 7.65 -1.02 22.45
CA ASN A 105 7.54 -2.48 22.59
C ASN A 105 7.44 -3.18 21.24
N VAL A 106 6.56 -2.69 20.35
CA VAL A 106 6.40 -3.21 18.99
C VAL A 106 7.73 -3.19 18.23
N TYR A 107 8.46 -2.09 18.29
CA TYR A 107 9.73 -1.95 17.59
C TYR A 107 10.86 -2.75 18.23
N THR A 108 10.88 -2.89 19.56
CA THR A 108 11.87 -3.73 20.24
C THR A 108 11.73 -5.18 19.78
N GLU A 109 10.51 -5.74 19.82
CA GLU A 109 10.26 -7.12 19.34
C GLU A 109 10.63 -7.26 17.85
N TYR A 110 10.24 -6.29 17.02
CA TYR A 110 10.56 -6.28 15.60
C TYR A 110 12.07 -6.30 15.32
N ILE A 111 12.85 -5.45 16.00
CA ILE A 111 14.31 -5.38 15.85
C ILE A 111 14.99 -6.66 16.35
N GLU A 112 14.53 -7.22 17.47
CA GLU A 112 15.03 -8.51 17.98
C GLU A 112 14.83 -9.65 16.98
N GLU A 113 13.67 -9.71 16.33
CA GLU A 113 13.37 -10.70 15.29
C GLU A 113 14.17 -10.43 14.00
N LEU A 114 14.40 -9.17 13.63
CA LEU A 114 15.30 -8.83 12.51
C LEU A 114 16.73 -9.32 12.73
N HIS A 115 17.26 -9.25 13.97
CA HIS A 115 18.59 -9.79 14.28
C HIS A 115 18.70 -11.31 14.13
N LYS A 116 17.58 -12.03 14.14
CA LYS A 116 17.54 -13.48 13.90
C LYS A 116 17.60 -13.81 12.40
N LEU A 117 17.31 -12.84 11.52
CA LEU A 117 17.44 -13.02 10.08
C LEU A 117 18.91 -13.18 9.70
N PRO A 118 19.22 -14.13 8.81
CA PRO A 118 20.59 -14.37 8.43
C PRO A 118 21.04 -13.31 7.40
N ASN A 119 22.32 -12.91 7.44
CA ASN A 119 22.87 -11.95 6.47
C ASN A 119 22.87 -12.53 5.04
N ARG A 120 22.41 -11.75 4.06
CA ARG A 120 22.10 -12.19 2.68
C ARG A 120 22.46 -11.12 1.65
N LYS A 121 22.40 -11.48 0.37
CA LYS A 121 22.56 -10.49 -0.71
C LYS A 121 21.38 -9.52 -0.74
N SER A 122 20.19 -10.01 -0.41
CA SER A 122 18.95 -9.24 -0.37
C SER A 122 18.70 -8.49 0.96
N PHE A 123 19.50 -8.80 2.00
CA PHE A 123 19.40 -8.22 3.33
C PHE A 123 20.76 -8.11 3.99
N ASP A 124 21.22 -6.88 4.22
CA ASP A 124 22.45 -6.56 4.93
C ASP A 124 22.15 -6.33 6.41
N SER A 125 22.61 -7.26 7.27
CA SER A 125 22.40 -7.18 8.71
C SER A 125 23.12 -5.99 9.36
N SER A 126 24.13 -5.40 8.71
CA SER A 126 24.82 -4.21 9.24
C SER A 126 23.92 -2.97 9.23
N LYS A 127 22.86 -2.96 8.42
CA LYS A 127 21.89 -1.86 8.37
C LYS A 127 20.85 -1.91 9.49
N ILE A 128 20.79 -2.98 10.31
CA ILE A 128 19.82 -3.07 11.40
C ILE A 128 19.97 -1.90 12.39
N THR A 129 21.20 -1.47 12.68
CA THR A 129 21.44 -0.29 13.56
C THR A 129 20.78 0.98 13.03
N LYS A 130 20.71 1.16 11.71
CA LYS A 130 20.01 2.32 11.11
C LYS A 130 18.50 2.18 11.19
N ILE A 131 17.97 0.98 11.01
CA ILE A 131 16.54 0.68 11.15
C ILE A 131 16.11 0.92 12.60
N GLU A 132 16.90 0.46 13.57
CA GLU A 132 16.68 0.68 15.01
C GLU A 132 16.73 2.17 15.37
N SER A 133 17.73 2.91 14.89
CA SER A 133 17.83 4.36 15.11
C SER A 133 16.61 5.11 14.57
N PHE A 134 16.09 4.72 13.41
CA PHE A 134 14.86 5.30 12.86
C PHE A 134 13.64 4.95 13.71
N ALA A 135 13.52 3.71 14.18
CA ALA A 135 12.45 3.29 15.08
C ALA A 135 12.45 4.09 16.40
N GLN A 136 13.64 4.30 17.00
CA GLN A 136 13.82 5.11 18.20
C GLN A 136 13.43 6.59 17.98
N GLN A 137 13.71 7.15 16.80
CA GLN A 137 13.31 8.53 16.48
C GLN A 137 11.78 8.66 16.34
N ILE A 138 11.12 7.65 15.77
CA ILE A 138 9.65 7.63 15.69
C ILE A 138 9.04 7.54 17.10
N THR A 139 9.53 6.68 17.98
CA THR A 139 9.00 6.58 19.35
C THR A 139 9.27 7.87 20.14
N LYS A 140 10.48 8.44 20.02
CA LYS A 140 10.82 9.72 20.65
C LYS A 140 9.95 10.88 20.15
N THR A 141 9.61 10.89 18.87
CA THR A 141 8.67 11.86 18.29
C THR A 141 7.31 11.79 18.98
N ILE A 142 6.79 10.57 19.19
CA ILE A 142 5.50 10.36 19.85
C ILE A 142 5.57 10.82 21.31
N GLU A 143 6.60 10.42 22.05
CA GLU A 143 6.84 10.84 23.44
C GLU A 143 6.86 12.37 23.56
N LEU A 144 7.69 13.06 22.77
CA LEU A 144 7.79 14.52 22.79
C LEU A 144 6.46 15.22 22.47
N TYR A 145 5.66 14.64 21.56
CA TYR A 145 4.34 15.17 21.25
C TYR A 145 3.40 15.05 22.45
N LEU A 146 3.37 13.87 23.08
CA LEU A 146 2.50 13.59 24.22
C LEU A 146 2.89 14.42 25.46
N ASP A 147 4.18 14.75 25.60
CA ASP A 147 4.70 15.69 26.60
C ASP A 147 4.40 17.17 26.30
N GLY A 148 3.78 17.47 25.15
CA GLY A 148 3.40 18.82 24.75
C GLY A 148 4.50 19.63 24.05
N TYR A 149 5.66 19.03 23.75
CA TYR A 149 6.76 19.67 23.03
C TYR A 149 6.63 19.52 21.51
N VAL A 150 5.48 19.91 20.94
CA VAL A 150 5.12 19.68 19.53
C VAL A 150 6.21 20.11 18.54
N HIS A 151 6.86 21.26 18.77
CA HIS A 151 7.92 21.74 17.88
C HIS A 151 9.19 20.87 17.92
N LEU A 152 9.56 20.34 19.09
CA LEU A 152 10.68 19.41 19.23
C LEU A 152 10.32 18.05 18.64
N ALA A 153 9.06 17.62 18.82
CA ALA A 153 8.56 16.40 18.22
C ALA A 153 8.68 16.44 16.69
N TYR A 154 8.24 17.54 16.05
CA TYR A 154 8.40 17.69 14.59
C TYR A 154 9.87 17.74 14.17
N ALA A 155 10.72 18.47 14.92
CA ALA A 155 12.15 18.53 14.61
C ALA A 155 12.83 17.16 14.73
N GLU A 156 12.38 16.30 15.66
CA GLU A 156 12.87 14.93 15.78
C GLU A 156 12.36 14.04 14.64
N PHE A 157 11.09 14.19 14.27
CA PHE A 157 10.51 13.50 13.12
C PHE A 157 11.23 13.83 11.82
N ASP A 158 11.53 15.11 11.57
CA ASP A 158 12.23 15.59 10.37
C ASP A 158 13.64 14.98 10.26
N LYS A 159 14.39 14.89 11.36
CA LYS A 159 15.68 14.17 11.38
C LYS A 159 15.52 12.70 10.98
N GLY A 160 14.48 12.04 11.50
CA GLY A 160 14.18 10.66 11.15
C GLY A 160 13.87 10.49 9.67
N MET A 161 13.08 11.40 9.11
CA MET A 161 12.75 11.41 7.69
C MET A 161 13.97 11.68 6.80
N ASN A 162 14.92 12.51 7.24
CA ASN A 162 16.18 12.69 6.49
C ASN A 162 16.98 11.38 6.41
N ILE A 163 17.11 10.65 7.52
CA ILE A 163 17.79 9.33 7.53
C ILE A 163 17.01 8.33 6.66
N PHE A 164 15.68 8.35 6.74
CA PHE A 164 14.81 7.53 5.91
C PHE A 164 15.05 7.78 4.42
N SER A 165 15.03 9.04 3.99
CA SER A 165 15.21 9.43 2.59
C SER A 165 16.62 9.14 2.05
N GLU A 166 17.65 9.11 2.90
CA GLU A 166 19.00 8.69 2.50
C GLU A 166 19.11 7.17 2.27
N GLU A 167 18.37 6.37 3.04
CA GLU A 167 18.45 4.90 3.02
C GLU A 167 17.42 4.23 2.11
N VAL A 168 16.28 4.89 1.89
CA VAL A 168 15.10 4.30 1.24
C VAL A 168 14.75 5.08 -0.01
N ASN A 169 14.85 4.39 -1.15
CA ASN A 169 14.11 4.77 -2.34
C ASN A 169 12.80 3.96 -2.40
N ILE A 170 11.68 4.59 -2.07
CA ILE A 170 10.37 3.92 -2.07
C ILE A 170 9.99 3.42 -3.47
N GLU A 171 10.41 4.09 -4.54
CA GLU A 171 10.16 3.64 -5.91
C GLU A 171 10.88 2.30 -6.21
N GLU A 172 11.98 1.98 -5.52
CA GLU A 172 12.67 0.69 -5.68
C GLU A 172 11.99 -0.46 -4.94
N LEU A 173 11.08 -0.16 -3.99
CA LEU A 173 10.25 -1.17 -3.33
C LEU A 173 9.21 -1.74 -4.29
N LEU A 174 8.95 -1.04 -5.39
CA LEU A 174 8.05 -1.47 -6.45
C LEU A 174 8.69 -2.64 -7.18
N LEU A 175 8.01 -3.79 -7.19
CA LEU A 175 8.58 -5.01 -7.71
C LEU A 175 8.63 -4.99 -9.24
N TYR A 176 7.68 -4.31 -9.89
CA TYR A 176 7.61 -4.21 -11.36
C TYR A 176 7.30 -2.82 -11.87
N ASN A 177 7.74 -2.53 -13.10
CA ASN A 177 7.27 -1.36 -13.85
C ASN A 177 5.74 -1.38 -14.08
N ILE A 178 5.06 -2.53 -13.95
CA ILE A 178 3.59 -2.55 -13.99
C ILE A 178 3.00 -1.93 -12.70
N ASP A 179 3.76 -1.95 -11.59
CA ASP A 179 3.44 -1.17 -10.39
C ASP A 179 3.72 0.32 -10.59
N SER A 180 4.29 0.76 -11.73
CA SER A 180 4.39 2.19 -12.05
C SER A 180 3.00 2.84 -12.21
N ILE A 181 1.94 2.04 -12.32
CA ILE A 181 0.55 2.47 -12.14
C ILE A 181 0.15 2.40 -10.65
N ARG A 182 1.04 2.76 -9.73
CA ARG A 182 0.67 2.95 -8.32
C ARG A 182 -0.06 4.27 -8.11
N ILE A 183 0.19 5.23 -8.98
CA ILE A 183 -0.63 6.42 -9.12
C ILE A 183 -1.64 6.11 -10.23
N PRO A 184 -2.89 5.74 -9.89
CA PRO A 184 -3.89 5.58 -10.92
C PRO A 184 -4.12 6.94 -11.59
N CYS A 185 -4.36 6.95 -12.90
CA CYS A 185 -4.75 8.20 -13.58
C CYS A 185 -6.16 8.66 -13.16
N LYS A 186 -6.89 7.83 -12.42
CA LYS A 186 -8.26 8.05 -11.96
C LYS A 186 -8.38 7.74 -10.48
N PHE A 187 -8.99 8.67 -9.76
CA PHE A 187 -9.33 8.52 -8.36
C PHE A 187 -10.80 8.83 -8.15
N PHE A 188 -11.31 8.47 -6.99
CA PHE A 188 -12.70 8.71 -6.64
C PHE A 188 -12.78 9.50 -5.35
N ARG A 189 -13.87 10.24 -5.20
CA ARG A 189 -14.26 10.80 -3.91
C ARG A 189 -15.74 10.68 -3.74
N MET A 190 -16.16 10.30 -2.54
CA MET A 190 -17.55 10.24 -2.14
C MET A 190 -17.81 11.26 -1.02
N ARG A 191 -18.99 11.88 -1.06
CA ARG A 191 -19.53 12.71 0.02
C ARG A 191 -20.97 12.31 0.29
N THR A 192 -21.44 12.56 1.51
CA THR A 192 -22.82 12.29 1.92
C THR A 192 -23.59 13.59 2.11
N SER A 193 -24.84 13.63 1.67
CA SER A 193 -25.79 14.70 1.95
C SER A 193 -27.22 14.19 1.82
N ASN A 194 -28.09 14.61 2.74
CA ASN A 194 -29.53 14.33 2.68
C ASN A 194 -30.34 15.48 2.06
N THR A 195 -29.73 16.66 1.88
CA THR A 195 -30.46 17.90 1.58
C THR A 195 -29.79 18.75 0.51
N GLU A 196 -28.46 18.82 0.54
CA GLU A 196 -27.67 19.60 -0.40
C GLU A 196 -27.28 18.75 -1.61
N VAL A 197 -27.53 19.27 -2.81
CA VAL A 197 -26.97 18.73 -4.05
C VAL A 197 -25.56 19.29 -4.16
N PHE A 198 -24.56 18.40 -4.21
CA PHE A 198 -23.18 18.85 -4.34
C PHE A 198 -22.90 19.35 -5.75
N SER A 199 -22.10 20.40 -5.84
CA SER A 199 -21.44 20.82 -7.07
C SER A 199 -20.07 20.16 -7.22
N LYS A 200 -19.46 20.32 -8.40
CA LYS A 200 -18.06 19.95 -8.63
C LYS A 200 -17.10 20.58 -7.61
N ASP A 201 -17.35 21.84 -7.24
CA ASP A 201 -16.55 22.57 -6.25
C ASP A 201 -16.68 21.96 -4.85
N ASP A 202 -17.87 21.51 -4.46
CA ASP A 202 -18.07 20.84 -3.17
C ASP A 202 -17.35 19.49 -3.09
N MET A 203 -17.14 18.83 -4.22
CA MET A 203 -16.38 17.58 -4.27
C MET A 203 -14.87 17.80 -4.18
N PHE A 204 -14.38 19.03 -4.32
CA PHE A 204 -12.97 19.35 -4.13
C PHE A 204 -12.59 19.49 -2.64
N HIS A 205 -11.35 19.88 -2.32
CA HIS A 205 -10.98 20.13 -0.92
C HIS A 205 -11.84 21.26 -0.33
N ILE A 206 -12.04 21.27 0.99
CA ILE A 206 -12.83 22.35 1.62
C ILE A 206 -12.22 23.72 1.29
N PRO A 207 -13.02 24.72 0.84
CA PRO A 207 -12.53 26.06 0.53
C PRO A 207 -11.77 26.72 1.69
N PHE A 208 -10.79 27.58 1.38
CA PHE A 208 -9.92 28.19 2.39
C PHE A 208 -10.67 29.01 3.46
N GLU A 209 -11.75 29.69 3.07
CA GLU A 209 -12.63 30.48 3.94
C GLU A 209 -13.50 29.61 4.85
N LYS A 210 -13.72 28.34 4.48
CA LYS A 210 -14.48 27.36 5.26
C LYS A 210 -13.58 26.49 6.17
N ARG A 211 -12.32 26.89 6.41
CA ARG A 211 -11.37 26.06 7.19
C ARG A 211 -11.82 25.69 8.60
N GLY A 212 -12.74 26.46 9.21
CA GLY A 212 -13.27 26.17 10.53
C GLY A 212 -14.07 24.86 10.64
N ILE A 213 -14.54 24.29 9.52
CA ILE A 213 -15.25 23.00 9.52
C ILE A 213 -14.34 21.80 9.26
N ILE A 214 -13.04 22.02 9.02
CA ILE A 214 -12.07 20.95 8.74
C ILE A 214 -11.78 20.21 10.05
N ARG A 215 -12.27 18.97 10.13
CA ARG A 215 -12.01 18.07 11.26
C ARG A 215 -10.62 17.42 11.15
N THR A 216 -10.16 16.89 12.27
CA THR A 216 -8.93 16.07 12.32
C THR A 216 -9.19 14.71 11.67
N ASN A 217 -8.38 14.37 10.67
CA ASN A 217 -8.27 13.03 10.10
C ASN A 217 -6.84 12.49 10.31
N ARG A 218 -6.58 11.26 9.85
CA ARG A 218 -5.27 10.60 9.97
C ARG A 218 -4.17 11.46 9.36
N PHE A 219 -4.21 11.68 8.04
CA PHE A 219 -3.27 12.55 7.35
C PHE A 219 -3.87 13.95 7.19
N SER A 220 -3.90 14.75 8.25
CA SER A 220 -4.49 16.10 8.24
C SER A 220 -3.72 17.08 9.12
N ILE A 221 -3.89 18.38 8.92
CA ILE A 221 -3.51 19.40 9.89
C ILE A 221 -4.79 20.18 10.23
N PRO A 222 -5.12 20.45 11.50
CA PRO A 222 -6.34 21.17 11.86
C PRO A 222 -6.46 22.51 11.12
N GLY A 223 -7.61 22.73 10.47
CA GLY A 223 -7.86 23.95 9.68
C GLY A 223 -7.06 24.04 8.37
N PHE A 224 -6.32 23.01 7.99
CA PHE A 224 -5.57 22.96 6.74
C PHE A 224 -6.31 22.12 5.69
N PRO A 225 -6.72 22.71 4.55
CA PRO A 225 -7.37 21.94 3.50
C PRO A 225 -6.46 20.86 2.91
N CYS A 226 -7.04 19.69 2.67
CA CYS A 226 -6.39 18.56 2.03
C CYS A 226 -7.40 17.90 1.08
N LEU A 227 -6.92 17.44 -0.08
CA LEU A 227 -7.72 16.68 -1.02
C LEU A 227 -7.58 15.19 -0.70
N TYR A 228 -8.68 14.57 -0.27
CA TYR A 228 -8.74 13.14 0.03
C TYR A 228 -9.43 12.39 -1.11
N LEU A 229 -8.76 11.38 -1.64
CA LEU A 229 -9.25 10.55 -2.73
C LEU A 229 -9.07 9.07 -2.40
N GLY A 230 -9.88 8.20 -3.00
CA GLY A 230 -9.73 6.76 -2.95
C GLY A 230 -9.37 6.17 -4.32
N SER A 231 -8.73 5.02 -4.35
CA SER A 231 -8.50 4.25 -5.59
C SER A 231 -9.78 3.62 -6.14
N SER A 232 -10.83 3.50 -5.33
CA SER A 232 -12.15 3.02 -5.72
C SER A 232 -13.27 3.78 -4.99
N SER A 233 -14.48 3.73 -5.53
CA SER A 233 -15.69 4.18 -4.84
C SER A 233 -15.97 3.32 -3.60
N LEU A 234 -15.55 2.05 -3.60
CA LEU A 234 -15.64 1.16 -2.46
C LEU A 234 -14.83 1.65 -1.25
N VAL A 235 -13.55 1.99 -1.41
CA VAL A 235 -12.77 2.51 -0.28
C VAL A 235 -13.31 3.87 0.19
N CYS A 236 -13.81 4.70 -0.72
CA CYS A 236 -14.46 5.96 -0.31
C CYS A 236 -15.69 5.70 0.59
N TRP A 237 -16.53 4.73 0.22
CA TRP A 237 -17.71 4.34 0.99
C TRP A 237 -17.34 3.72 2.35
N GLU A 238 -16.30 2.88 2.38
CA GLU A 238 -15.73 2.33 3.60
C GLU A 238 -15.20 3.43 4.52
N GLU A 239 -14.45 4.40 3.99
CA GLU A 239 -13.89 5.53 4.76
C GLU A 239 -14.97 6.44 5.34
N LEU A 240 -16.10 6.62 4.63
CA LEU A 240 -17.27 7.32 5.15
C LEU A 240 -18.04 6.54 6.24
N GLY A 241 -17.68 5.28 6.48
CA GLY A 241 -18.34 4.44 7.49
C GLY A 241 -19.60 3.76 6.95
N ARG A 242 -19.61 3.40 5.66
CA ARG A 242 -20.71 2.67 4.99
C ARG A 242 -22.07 3.36 5.13
N PRO A 243 -22.20 4.65 4.78
CA PRO A 243 -23.48 5.35 4.80
C PRO A 243 -24.49 4.70 3.83
N ASP A 244 -25.78 5.01 3.99
CA ASP A 244 -26.78 4.68 2.97
C ASP A 244 -26.37 5.30 1.64
N LEU A 245 -26.24 4.46 0.61
CA LEU A 245 -25.79 4.86 -0.72
C LEU A 245 -26.72 5.90 -1.34
N ASN A 246 -28.02 5.92 -1.04
CA ASN A 246 -28.94 6.94 -1.55
C ASN A 246 -28.57 8.36 -1.09
N THR A 247 -27.78 8.50 -0.03
CA THR A 247 -27.30 9.80 0.46
C THR A 247 -25.95 10.20 -0.14
N THR A 248 -25.39 9.38 -1.04
CA THR A 248 -24.02 9.55 -1.53
C THR A 248 -23.95 10.21 -2.89
N TYR A 249 -22.91 11.01 -3.05
CA TYR A 249 -22.50 11.65 -4.29
C TYR A 249 -21.06 11.27 -4.56
N THR A 250 -20.76 10.88 -5.78
CA THR A 250 -19.41 10.42 -6.16
C THR A 250 -18.91 11.18 -7.38
N SER A 251 -17.65 11.60 -7.35
CA SER A 251 -16.95 12.19 -8.49
C SER A 251 -15.70 11.38 -8.82
N VAL A 252 -15.34 11.35 -10.10
CA VAL A 252 -14.03 10.88 -10.56
C VAL A 252 -13.09 12.06 -10.74
N PHE A 253 -11.85 11.88 -10.30
CA PHE A 253 -10.74 12.81 -10.48
C PHE A 253 -9.77 12.18 -11.46
N HIS A 254 -9.40 12.93 -12.49
CA HIS A 254 -8.37 12.55 -13.44
C HIS A 254 -7.11 13.35 -13.13
N LEU A 255 -5.98 12.66 -13.02
CA LEU A 255 -4.68 13.30 -12.91
C LEU A 255 -4.24 13.71 -14.32
N GLU A 256 -4.01 15.01 -14.53
CA GLU A 256 -3.53 15.57 -15.80
C GLU A 256 -1.99 15.66 -15.82
N ASP A 257 -1.37 15.84 -14.66
CA ASP A 257 0.08 15.93 -14.50
C ASP A 257 0.66 14.60 -13.99
N GLU A 258 1.20 13.81 -14.92
CA GLU A 258 1.80 12.50 -14.63
C GLU A 258 3.18 12.62 -13.94
N ASP A 259 3.79 13.80 -13.89
CA ASP A 259 5.10 14.00 -13.23
C ASP A 259 4.99 14.08 -11.70
N ILE A 260 3.75 14.11 -11.19
CA ILE A 260 3.50 14.17 -9.75
C ILE A 260 3.91 12.86 -9.07
N LYS A 261 4.78 12.99 -8.07
CA LYS A 261 5.18 11.90 -7.19
C LYS A 261 4.31 11.84 -5.94
N ILE A 262 3.91 10.64 -5.56
CA ILE A 262 3.17 10.36 -4.32
C ILE A 262 4.01 9.44 -3.45
N LEU A 263 4.14 9.79 -2.18
CA LEU A 263 4.80 8.94 -1.18
C LEU A 263 3.92 7.71 -0.95
N ASP A 264 4.29 6.57 -1.53
CA ASP A 264 3.46 5.37 -1.51
C ASP A 264 3.79 4.43 -0.34
N LEU A 265 3.03 4.59 0.74
CA LEU A 265 3.04 3.75 1.93
C LEU A 265 2.03 2.58 1.85
N SER A 266 1.50 2.28 0.66
CA SER A 266 0.49 1.23 0.49
C SER A 266 1.06 -0.18 0.29
N VAL A 267 2.35 -0.40 0.55
CA VAL A 267 3.00 -1.71 0.34
C VAL A 267 2.69 -2.63 1.52
N SER A 268 1.64 -3.45 1.39
CA SER A 268 1.35 -4.44 2.43
C SER A 268 2.36 -5.61 2.41
N PRO A 269 2.60 -6.27 3.55
CA PRO A 269 3.37 -7.51 3.62
C PRO A 269 2.86 -8.57 2.65
N THR A 270 1.54 -8.73 2.59
CA THR A 270 0.90 -9.72 1.71
C THR A 270 1.07 -9.37 0.24
N GLU A 271 0.89 -8.10 -0.16
CA GLU A 271 1.13 -7.64 -1.54
C GLU A 271 2.58 -7.92 -1.95
N LEU A 272 3.54 -7.56 -1.08
CA LEU A 272 4.96 -7.79 -1.35
C LEU A 272 5.25 -9.29 -1.52
N ALA A 273 4.73 -10.12 -0.61
CA ALA A 273 4.90 -11.56 -0.66
C ALA A 273 4.25 -12.19 -1.90
N ASP A 274 3.00 -11.85 -2.20
CA ASP A 274 2.28 -12.37 -3.36
C ASP A 274 2.96 -12.00 -4.68
N ASN A 275 3.36 -10.73 -4.83
CA ASN A 275 4.09 -10.30 -6.01
C ASN A 275 5.45 -11.01 -6.13
N LEU A 276 6.19 -11.17 -5.02
CA LEU A 276 7.46 -11.90 -5.05
C LEU A 276 7.25 -13.36 -5.47
N LYS A 277 6.28 -14.07 -4.87
CA LYS A 277 5.98 -15.46 -5.23
C LYS A 277 5.67 -15.60 -6.72
N LYS A 278 4.78 -14.76 -7.23
CA LYS A 278 4.29 -14.79 -8.61
C LYS A 278 5.36 -14.51 -9.64
N PHE A 279 6.25 -13.57 -9.33
CA PHE A 279 7.08 -12.96 -10.35
C PHE A 279 8.57 -13.26 -10.23
N PHE A 280 9.02 -13.94 -9.18
CA PHE A 280 10.44 -14.22 -8.97
C PHE A 280 11.07 -15.05 -10.09
N GLU A 281 10.38 -16.05 -10.65
CA GLU A 281 10.88 -16.79 -11.83
C GLU A 281 11.12 -15.85 -13.01
N ILE A 282 10.22 -14.89 -13.26
CA ILE A 282 10.34 -13.92 -14.36
C ILE A 282 11.49 -12.93 -14.15
N THR A 283 11.72 -12.51 -12.91
CA THR A 283 12.78 -11.53 -12.56
C THR A 283 14.10 -12.16 -12.16
N PHE A 284 14.20 -13.50 -12.17
CA PHE A 284 15.38 -14.22 -11.72
C PHE A 284 16.64 -13.69 -12.40
N ARG A 285 17.67 -13.36 -11.60
CA ARG A 285 18.95 -12.71 -11.99
C ARG A 285 18.85 -11.29 -12.57
N ARG A 286 17.65 -10.77 -12.86
CA ARG A 286 17.44 -9.42 -13.40
C ARG A 286 17.23 -8.37 -12.32
N LYS A 287 16.75 -8.78 -11.14
CA LYS A 287 16.47 -7.89 -10.02
C LYS A 287 17.11 -8.39 -8.73
N ILE A 288 17.62 -7.46 -7.93
CA ILE A 288 18.05 -7.71 -6.55
C ILE A 288 17.05 -7.01 -5.64
N TYR A 289 16.44 -7.75 -4.74
CA TYR A 289 15.51 -7.21 -3.75
C TYR A 289 16.29 -6.60 -2.59
N LYS A 290 15.95 -5.36 -2.19
CA LYS A 290 16.60 -4.64 -1.09
C LYS A 290 15.67 -4.61 0.13
N PHE A 291 15.60 -5.72 0.88
CA PHE A 291 14.65 -5.84 1.99
C PHE A 291 14.90 -4.87 3.15
N ASN A 292 16.14 -4.39 3.34
CA ASN A 292 16.43 -3.34 4.33
C ASN A 292 15.56 -2.09 4.13
N ALA A 293 15.32 -1.69 2.88
CA ALA A 293 14.49 -0.53 2.56
C ALA A 293 13.02 -0.79 2.92
N TYR A 294 12.52 -2.01 2.67
CA TYR A 294 11.18 -2.40 3.08
C TYR A 294 11.03 -2.41 4.60
N PHE A 295 12.01 -2.94 5.33
CA PHE A 295 11.98 -2.99 6.80
C PHE A 295 11.94 -1.60 7.43
N MET A 296 12.72 -0.66 6.90
CA MET A 296 12.67 0.73 7.34
C MET A 296 11.34 1.41 6.95
N THR A 297 10.80 1.09 5.77
CA THR A 297 9.48 1.57 5.34
C THR A 297 8.35 1.01 6.19
N TRP A 298 8.46 -0.23 6.65
CA TRP A 298 7.48 -0.84 7.54
C TRP A 298 7.41 -0.11 8.90
N ILE A 299 8.52 0.38 9.44
CA ILE A 299 8.50 1.24 10.64
C ILE A 299 7.62 2.48 10.40
N LEU A 300 7.77 3.15 9.25
CA LEU A 300 6.93 4.32 8.93
C LEU A 300 5.46 3.94 8.69
N ILE A 301 5.20 2.87 7.95
CA ILE A 301 3.84 2.36 7.67
C ILE A 301 3.14 1.98 8.97
N SER A 302 3.80 1.23 9.85
CA SER A 302 3.24 0.76 11.12
C SER A 302 2.86 1.91 12.04
N ALA A 303 3.71 2.95 12.14
CA ALA A 303 3.38 4.17 12.88
C ALA A 303 2.20 4.94 12.28
N CYS A 304 1.98 4.84 10.97
CA CYS A 304 0.90 5.53 10.29
C CYS A 304 -0.43 4.76 10.31
N LEU A 305 -0.39 3.43 10.34
CA LEU A 305 -1.55 2.53 10.20
C LEU A 305 -1.94 1.85 11.51
N ILE A 306 -1.84 2.58 12.61
CA ILE A 306 -2.37 2.13 13.90
C ILE A 306 -3.89 2.32 13.92
N ARG A 307 -4.65 1.30 14.33
CA ARG A 307 -6.10 1.42 14.54
C ARG A 307 -6.37 2.34 15.72
N VAL A 308 -7.23 3.32 15.49
CA VAL A 308 -7.67 4.25 16.53
C VAL A 308 -8.43 3.48 17.61
N LYS A 309 -7.87 3.47 18.82
CA LYS A 309 -8.46 2.77 19.98
C LYS A 309 -9.77 3.39 20.43
N LYS A 310 -9.85 4.73 20.42
CA LYS A 310 -11.03 5.50 20.88
C LYS A 310 -11.59 6.37 19.75
N GLN A 311 -12.44 5.79 18.91
CA GLN A 311 -12.93 6.44 17.69
C GLN A 311 -13.68 7.77 17.93
N LYS A 312 -14.33 7.91 19.08
CA LYS A 312 -15.15 9.08 19.45
C LYS A 312 -14.32 10.23 20.04
N ASP A 313 -13.07 10.00 20.41
CA ASP A 313 -12.24 11.03 21.02
C ASP A 313 -11.84 12.07 19.97
N ILE A 314 -11.75 13.34 20.38
CA ILE A 314 -11.36 14.44 19.49
C ILE A 314 -9.90 14.27 19.09
N PHE A 315 -9.04 14.12 20.09
CA PHE A 315 -7.63 13.81 19.90
C PHE A 315 -7.44 12.30 19.80
N LYS A 316 -6.70 11.87 18.77
CA LYS A 316 -6.35 10.47 18.51
C LYS A 316 -4.83 10.39 18.46
N PRO A 317 -4.15 9.85 19.48
CA PRO A 317 -2.69 9.73 19.48
C PRO A 317 -2.17 9.04 18.21
N GLU A 318 -2.94 8.09 17.67
CA GLU A 318 -2.60 7.35 16.45
C GLU A 318 -2.44 8.23 15.20
N TYR A 319 -2.78 9.52 15.28
CA TYR A 319 -2.62 10.48 14.19
C TYR A 319 -1.32 11.29 14.28
N ILE A 320 -0.55 11.23 15.36
CA ILE A 320 0.67 12.05 15.54
C ILE A 320 1.62 11.90 14.33
N ILE A 321 2.09 10.69 14.06
CA ILE A 321 3.04 10.42 12.97
C ILE A 321 2.41 10.69 11.58
N PRO A 322 1.19 10.22 11.26
CA PRO A 322 0.52 10.60 10.01
C PRO A 322 0.41 12.11 9.74
N GLN A 323 0.13 12.91 10.77
CA GLN A 323 -0.03 14.35 10.61
C GLN A 323 1.32 15.04 10.39
N PHE A 324 2.36 14.62 11.11
CA PHE A 324 3.73 15.09 10.87
C PHE A 324 4.25 14.66 9.50
N LEU A 325 3.92 13.46 9.02
CA LEU A 325 4.26 13.04 7.67
C LEU A 325 3.60 13.91 6.60
N LEU A 326 2.33 14.30 6.81
CA LEU A 326 1.66 15.25 5.89
C LEU A 326 2.38 16.61 5.87
N GLU A 327 2.80 17.11 7.03
CA GLU A 327 3.58 18.35 7.13
C GLU A 327 4.92 18.23 6.40
N TRP A 328 5.65 17.13 6.61
CA TRP A 328 6.92 16.86 5.92
C TRP A 328 6.76 16.78 4.40
N VAL A 329 5.75 16.06 3.90
CA VAL A 329 5.42 16.00 2.45
C VAL A 329 5.03 17.38 1.89
N LYS A 330 4.47 18.27 2.71
CA LYS A 330 4.11 19.63 2.30
C LYS A 330 5.33 20.55 2.17
N GLN A 331 6.45 20.23 2.81
CA GLN A 331 7.69 21.01 2.74
C GLN A 331 8.42 20.71 1.43
N THR A 332 8.33 21.65 0.48
CA THR A 332 8.90 21.51 -0.87
C THR A 332 10.43 21.46 -0.91
N GLU A 333 11.09 21.91 0.15
CA GLU A 333 12.55 21.82 0.28
C GLU A 333 12.99 20.43 0.74
N SER A 334 12.13 19.73 1.50
CA SER A 334 12.44 18.44 2.12
C SER A 334 11.85 17.26 1.35
N SER A 335 10.87 17.49 0.48
CA SER A 335 10.10 16.42 -0.17
C SER A 335 9.74 16.74 -1.62
N GLU A 336 10.01 15.78 -2.52
CA GLU A 336 9.52 15.80 -3.91
C GLU A 336 8.06 15.35 -4.03
N TYR A 337 7.48 14.80 -2.95
CA TYR A 337 6.15 14.21 -2.98
C TYR A 337 5.05 15.26 -2.86
N TRP A 338 3.98 15.09 -3.65
CA TRP A 338 2.79 15.94 -3.62
C TRP A 338 1.76 15.51 -2.60
N GLY A 339 1.76 14.23 -2.23
CA GLY A 339 0.81 13.64 -1.31
C GLY A 339 1.28 12.27 -0.84
N ILE A 340 0.41 11.60 -0.09
CA ILE A 340 0.67 10.30 0.54
C ILE A 340 -0.38 9.31 0.06
N CYS A 341 0.05 8.14 -0.40
CA CYS A 341 -0.80 6.99 -0.64
C CYS A 341 -0.66 6.01 0.53
N TYR A 342 -1.77 5.50 1.05
CA TYR A 342 -1.79 4.59 2.18
C TYR A 342 -2.98 3.65 2.09
N LEU A 343 -2.87 2.50 2.74
CA LEU A 343 -3.97 1.53 2.79
C LEU A 343 -5.01 1.93 3.82
N SER A 344 -6.28 1.60 3.55
CA SER A 344 -7.32 1.77 4.56
C SER A 344 -7.05 0.89 5.78
N SER A 345 -7.08 1.49 6.98
CA SER A 345 -6.99 0.75 8.25
C SER A 345 -8.30 0.06 8.63
N LYS A 346 -9.35 0.14 7.79
CA LYS A 346 -10.66 -0.50 8.03
C LYS A 346 -10.76 -1.90 7.45
N ILE A 347 -9.81 -2.27 6.59
CA ILE A 347 -9.74 -3.55 5.87
C ILE A 347 -8.80 -4.47 6.63
N ASN A 348 -9.23 -5.71 6.89
CA ASN A 348 -8.47 -6.63 7.73
C ASN A 348 -7.50 -7.47 6.89
N ARG A 349 -7.94 -7.93 5.71
CA ARG A 349 -7.14 -8.80 4.84
C ARG A 349 -6.86 -8.11 3.52
N GLN A 350 -5.59 -7.78 3.33
CA GLN A 350 -5.11 -7.32 2.04
C GLN A 350 -4.46 -8.45 1.28
N THR A 351 -4.77 -8.55 -0.01
CA THR A 351 -4.25 -9.56 -0.93
C THR A 351 -3.87 -8.89 -2.24
N ILE A 352 -3.09 -9.58 -3.09
CA ILE A 352 -2.80 -9.10 -4.46
C ILE A 352 -4.06 -8.80 -5.29
N GLU A 353 -5.20 -9.40 -4.94
CA GLU A 353 -6.47 -9.25 -5.66
C GLU A 353 -7.25 -8.00 -5.24
N ASN A 354 -7.05 -7.52 -4.00
CA ASN A 354 -7.91 -6.50 -3.40
C ASN A 354 -7.18 -5.20 -3.03
N TYR A 355 -5.85 -5.21 -2.82
CA TYR A 355 -5.14 -4.06 -2.28
C TYR A 355 -5.32 -2.80 -3.14
N LYS A 356 -5.48 -2.98 -4.46
CA LYS A 356 -5.74 -1.91 -5.43
C LYS A 356 -7.06 -1.18 -5.16
N LEU A 357 -8.06 -1.84 -4.56
CA LEU A 357 -9.34 -1.24 -4.22
C LEU A 357 -9.26 -0.34 -2.99
N TYR A 358 -8.32 -0.59 -2.09
CA TYR A 358 -8.33 -0.04 -0.73
C TYR A 358 -7.20 0.95 -0.44
N LYS A 359 -6.77 1.70 -1.47
CA LYS A 359 -5.79 2.78 -1.32
C LYS A 359 -6.48 4.12 -1.16
N ASN A 360 -6.02 4.89 -0.20
CA ASN A 360 -6.40 6.28 0.04
C ASN A 360 -5.24 7.20 -0.31
N TYR A 361 -5.57 8.41 -0.73
CA TYR A 361 -4.63 9.45 -1.10
C TYR A 361 -4.94 10.71 -0.30
N ALA A 362 -3.94 11.27 0.36
CA ALA A 362 -4.03 12.56 1.03
C ALA A 362 -3.07 13.54 0.34
N ILE A 363 -3.63 14.56 -0.30
CA ILE A 363 -2.88 15.53 -1.10
C ILE A 363 -3.05 16.92 -0.48
N PRO A 364 -2.07 17.38 0.32
CA PRO A 364 -2.13 18.69 0.97
C PRO A 364 -2.14 19.83 -0.05
N VAL A 365 -2.90 20.90 0.22
CA VAL A 365 -2.87 22.09 -0.65
C VAL A 365 -1.47 22.70 -0.69
N ARG A 366 -1.03 23.13 -1.89
CA ARG A 366 0.32 23.66 -2.10
C ARG A 366 0.46 25.17 -1.92
N GLN A 367 -0.67 25.87 -1.84
CA GLN A 367 -0.75 27.32 -1.66
C GLN A 367 -1.89 27.67 -0.71
N ARG A 368 -1.85 28.89 -0.16
CA ARG A 368 -2.91 29.46 0.67
C ARG A 368 -3.56 30.62 -0.08
N LYS A 369 -4.89 30.71 -0.02
CA LYS A 369 -5.67 31.87 -0.46
C LYS A 369 -6.63 32.32 0.62
N ASP A 370 -7.24 33.48 0.42
CA ASP A 370 -8.29 34.01 1.29
C ASP A 370 -9.61 33.26 1.09
N SER A 371 -9.93 32.87 -0.15
CA SER A 371 -11.13 32.12 -0.49
C SER A 371 -10.92 31.12 -1.64
N GLY A 372 -11.88 30.19 -1.76
CA GLY A 372 -11.96 29.21 -2.84
C GLY A 372 -10.95 28.07 -2.70
N HIS A 373 -10.50 27.56 -3.83
CA HIS A 373 -9.68 26.35 -3.94
C HIS A 373 -8.22 26.62 -4.35
N CYS A 374 -7.36 25.64 -4.11
CA CYS A 374 -5.97 25.61 -4.53
C CYS A 374 -5.90 25.48 -6.07
N SER A 375 -5.49 26.55 -6.77
CA SER A 375 -5.26 26.53 -8.24
C SER A 375 -4.32 25.41 -8.66
N LEU A 376 -3.16 25.25 -8.01
CA LEU A 376 -2.20 24.18 -8.34
C LEU A 376 -2.87 22.81 -8.38
N LEU A 377 -3.64 22.44 -7.34
CA LEU A 377 -4.38 21.17 -7.37
C LEU A 377 -5.50 21.15 -8.41
N GLY A 378 -6.12 22.30 -8.73
CA GLY A 378 -7.13 22.42 -9.78
C GLY A 378 -6.57 22.33 -11.20
N GLU A 379 -5.29 22.67 -11.39
CA GLU A 379 -4.52 22.47 -12.62
C GLU A 379 -4.06 21.02 -12.73
N THR A 380 -3.70 20.40 -11.61
CA THR A 380 -3.31 18.98 -11.52
C THR A 380 -4.47 18.02 -11.78
N PHE A 381 -5.66 18.30 -11.24
CA PHE A 381 -6.77 17.36 -11.23
C PHE A 381 -8.00 17.87 -11.98
N GLN A 382 -8.44 17.10 -12.98
CA GLN A 382 -9.72 17.31 -13.63
C GLN A 382 -10.83 16.50 -12.92
N ILE A 383 -11.79 17.18 -12.28
CA ILE A 383 -12.87 16.53 -11.50
C ILE A 383 -14.24 16.53 -12.20
N SER A 384 -14.93 15.39 -12.24
CA SER A 384 -16.28 15.27 -12.80
C SER A 384 -17.34 15.96 -11.93
N ASP A 385 -18.48 16.29 -12.53
CA ASP A 385 -19.67 16.59 -11.73
C ASP A 385 -19.99 15.39 -10.82
N PRO A 386 -20.46 15.65 -9.59
CA PRO A 386 -20.90 14.58 -8.71
C PRO A 386 -22.13 13.88 -9.27
N VAL A 387 -22.08 12.56 -9.27
CA VAL A 387 -23.24 11.71 -9.57
C VAL A 387 -23.86 11.29 -8.25
N ALA A 388 -25.11 11.68 -8.03
CA ALA A 388 -25.93 11.14 -6.96
C ALA A 388 -26.21 9.65 -7.23
N TRP A 389 -26.23 8.84 -6.18
CA TRP A 389 -26.48 7.40 -6.32
C TRP A 389 -27.78 7.08 -7.07
N GLU A 390 -28.86 7.79 -6.78
CA GLU A 390 -30.16 7.62 -7.43
C GLU A 390 -30.09 7.91 -8.95
N THR A 391 -29.30 8.91 -9.34
CA THR A 391 -29.04 9.22 -10.75
C THR A 391 -28.31 8.07 -11.42
N PHE A 392 -27.27 7.52 -10.78
CA PHE A 392 -26.58 6.34 -11.29
C PHE A 392 -27.52 5.12 -11.39
N GLN A 393 -28.35 4.87 -10.37
CA GLN A 393 -29.29 3.75 -10.37
C GLN A 393 -30.25 3.79 -11.57
N SER A 394 -30.62 4.98 -12.03
CA SER A 394 -31.44 5.16 -13.25
C SER A 394 -30.69 4.83 -14.55
N HIS A 395 -29.35 4.80 -14.52
CA HIS A 395 -28.47 4.54 -15.67
C HIS A 395 -27.63 3.26 -15.49
N LYS A 396 -27.88 2.44 -14.47
CA LYS A 396 -26.99 1.32 -14.11
C LYS A 396 -26.91 0.21 -15.16
N ASP A 397 -27.90 0.14 -16.03
CA ASP A 397 -27.99 -0.80 -17.16
C ASP A 397 -27.59 -0.14 -18.50
N SER A 398 -27.14 1.12 -18.47
CA SER A 398 -26.65 1.82 -19.65
C SER A 398 -25.29 1.26 -20.10
N PRO A 399 -24.92 1.41 -21.39
CA PRO A 399 -23.62 0.99 -21.90
C PRO A 399 -22.43 1.60 -21.14
N GLU A 400 -22.59 2.82 -20.64
CA GLU A 400 -21.58 3.54 -19.87
C GLU A 400 -21.28 2.87 -18.53
N SER A 401 -22.27 2.21 -17.93
CA SER A 401 -22.15 1.50 -16.66
C SER A 401 -21.56 0.09 -16.79
N LEU A 402 -21.25 -0.38 -18.00
CA LEU A 402 -20.72 -1.74 -18.20
C LEU A 402 -19.36 -1.94 -17.51
N PRO A 403 -19.10 -3.10 -16.90
CA PRO A 403 -17.85 -3.38 -16.19
C PRO A 403 -16.60 -3.07 -17.02
N ILE A 404 -15.59 -2.51 -16.36
CA ILE A 404 -14.26 -2.31 -16.95
C ILE A 404 -13.56 -3.67 -17.03
N LYS A 405 -12.75 -3.89 -18.07
CA LYS A 405 -11.96 -5.13 -18.22
C LYS A 405 -10.83 -5.16 -17.17
N ASN A 406 -10.65 -6.31 -16.54
CA ASN A 406 -9.70 -6.68 -15.45
C ASN A 406 -10.37 -6.83 -14.09
N PRO A 407 -10.81 -8.04 -13.70
CA PRO A 407 -11.51 -8.25 -12.44
C PRO A 407 -10.63 -7.90 -11.23
N LEU A 408 -11.26 -7.29 -10.23
CA LEU A 408 -10.70 -7.08 -8.89
C LEU A 408 -11.64 -7.74 -7.88
N PHE A 409 -11.14 -8.28 -6.78
CA PHE A 409 -11.98 -9.02 -5.83
C PHE A 409 -11.97 -8.30 -4.48
N PRO A 410 -13.12 -7.84 -3.96
CA PRO A 410 -13.17 -7.16 -2.67
C PRO A 410 -12.99 -8.15 -1.51
N GLU A 411 -12.59 -7.63 -0.34
CA GLU A 411 -12.62 -8.40 0.92
C GLU A 411 -14.08 -8.79 1.22
N THR A 412 -14.46 -10.06 0.98
CA THR A 412 -15.76 -10.60 1.37
C THR A 412 -15.60 -11.98 2.01
N GLU A 413 -16.46 -12.30 2.97
CA GLU A 413 -16.51 -13.62 3.57
C GLU A 413 -17.10 -14.63 2.58
N GLY A 414 -16.24 -15.29 1.82
CA GLY A 414 -16.60 -16.48 1.06
C GLY A 414 -17.16 -16.28 -0.34
N THR A 415 -17.09 -15.07 -0.93
CA THR A 415 -17.54 -14.87 -2.32
C THR A 415 -16.52 -14.15 -3.21
N HIS A 416 -15.88 -14.86 -4.14
CA HIS A 416 -15.05 -14.25 -5.20
C HIS A 416 -15.93 -13.65 -6.29
N HIS A 417 -16.51 -12.47 -6.02
CA HIS A 417 -17.21 -11.68 -7.02
C HIS A 417 -16.30 -10.59 -7.56
N ASP A 418 -16.28 -10.44 -8.89
CA ASP A 418 -15.61 -9.33 -9.57
C ASP A 418 -16.23 -7.98 -9.17
N TYR A 419 -15.45 -7.14 -8.51
CA TYR A 419 -15.78 -5.79 -8.06
C TYR A 419 -16.38 -4.95 -9.19
N HIS A 420 -15.85 -5.02 -10.41
CA HIS A 420 -16.35 -4.21 -11.52
C HIS A 420 -17.76 -4.59 -11.95
N LYS A 421 -18.28 -5.74 -11.50
CA LYS A 421 -19.67 -6.17 -11.73
C LYS A 421 -20.61 -5.71 -10.63
N THR A 422 -20.10 -5.26 -9.47
CA THR A 422 -20.89 -4.68 -8.38
C THR A 422 -21.43 -3.32 -8.77
N GLU A 423 -22.44 -2.82 -8.06
CA GLU A 423 -23.02 -1.50 -8.34
C GLU A 423 -22.00 -0.36 -8.17
N LEU A 424 -21.10 -0.44 -7.18
CA LEU A 424 -20.02 0.55 -7.01
C LEU A 424 -19.01 0.49 -8.17
N GLY A 425 -18.63 -0.71 -8.63
CA GLY A 425 -17.76 -0.85 -9.79
C GLY A 425 -18.41 -0.35 -11.10
N ARG A 426 -19.72 -0.51 -11.24
CA ARG A 426 -20.49 0.05 -12.37
C ARG A 426 -20.65 1.57 -12.26
N LEU A 427 -20.80 2.13 -11.06
CA LEU A 427 -20.79 3.57 -10.81
C LEU A 427 -19.46 4.19 -11.27
N GLU A 428 -18.33 3.53 -10.98
CA GLU A 428 -17.03 3.98 -11.47
C GLU A 428 -16.96 4.00 -13.00
N ALA A 429 -17.42 2.92 -13.65
CA ALA A 429 -17.47 2.85 -15.10
C ALA A 429 -18.33 3.98 -15.69
N PHE A 430 -19.50 4.22 -15.10
CA PHE A 430 -20.40 5.31 -15.45
C PHE A 430 -19.70 6.66 -15.32
N LEU A 431 -19.11 6.98 -14.15
CA LEU A 431 -18.39 8.24 -13.91
C LEU A 431 -17.26 8.48 -14.92
N ILE A 432 -16.47 7.44 -15.21
CA ILE A 432 -15.34 7.52 -16.13
C ILE A 432 -15.81 7.80 -17.57
N ARG A 433 -16.89 7.15 -18.01
CA ARG A 433 -17.35 7.23 -19.41
C ARG A 433 -18.30 8.38 -19.66
N TYR A 434 -19.15 8.74 -18.70
CA TYR A 434 -20.11 9.83 -18.83
C TYR A 434 -19.42 11.15 -19.23
N ARG A 435 -18.20 11.38 -18.72
CA ARG A 435 -17.35 12.52 -19.10
C ARG A 435 -16.91 12.56 -20.57
N SER A 436 -16.75 11.40 -21.22
CA SER A 436 -16.37 11.36 -22.63
C SER A 436 -17.50 11.82 -23.55
N VAL A 437 -18.75 11.73 -23.11
CA VAL A 437 -19.92 12.11 -23.93
C VAL A 437 -20.18 13.62 -23.90
N VAL A 438 -19.88 14.30 -22.79
CA VAL A 438 -20.17 15.74 -22.64
C VAL A 438 -19.14 16.63 -23.35
N LYS A 439 -17.91 16.16 -23.60
CA LYS A 439 -16.91 16.95 -24.35
C LYS A 439 -17.26 17.15 -25.83
N ASP A 440 -18.11 16.30 -26.42
CA ASP A 440 -18.44 16.35 -27.85
C ASP A 440 -19.74 17.13 -28.18
N GLN A 441 -20.35 17.81 -27.20
CA GLN A 441 -21.61 18.55 -27.39
C GLN A 441 -21.54 20.05 -27.07
N LEU A 442 -20.35 20.66 -27.15
CA LEU A 442 -20.20 22.13 -27.07
C LEU A 442 -19.62 22.72 -28.35
#